data_AF-B7RRT1-F1
#
_entry.id   AF-B7RRT1-F1
#
_cell.length_a   1.000
_cell.length_b   1.000
_cell.length_c   1.000
_cell.angle_alpha   90.00
_cell.angle_beta   90.00
_cell.angle_gamma   90.00
#
_symmetry.space_group_name_H-M   'P 1'
#
loop_
_entity.id
_entity.type
_entity.pdbx_description
1 polymer ?
#
loop_
_entity_poly.entity_id
_entity_poly.type
_entity_poly.pdbx_seq_one_letter_code
_entity_poly.pdbx_strand_id
1 'polypeptide(L)'
;MINNQLNRGVEDILIALVDGLNDFPDAINAAFPEATLQIYIVHFVRHSLNFCGWKNRKNVARDLKRVYQAIDDVAADKALADFEAEWGQKYPSIAA
;
A
#
# COMPACT_ATOMS: atom_id res chain seq x y z
N MET A 1 8.11 9.48 -18.30
CA MET A 1 7.63 10.22 -17.11
C MET A 1 8.74 10.45 -16.09
N ILE A 2 9.41 9.39 -15.60
CA ILE A 2 10.50 9.50 -14.60
C ILE A 2 11.67 10.37 -15.10
N ASN A 3 12.18 10.12 -16.32
CA ASN A 3 13.27 10.93 -16.92
C ASN A 3 12.93 12.43 -17.06
N ASN A 4 11.65 12.79 -17.12
CA ASN A 4 11.26 14.20 -17.15
C ASN A 4 11.53 14.90 -15.81
N GLN A 5 11.59 14.16 -14.69
CA GLN A 5 11.93 14.74 -13.39
C GLN A 5 13.41 15.13 -13.34
N LEU A 6 14.29 14.27 -13.87
CA LEU A 6 15.72 14.60 -14.05
C LEU A 6 15.90 15.85 -14.91
N ASN A 7 15.20 15.92 -16.05
CA ASN A 7 15.25 17.08 -16.95
C ASN A 7 14.70 18.37 -16.31
N ARG A 8 13.94 18.26 -15.22
CA ARG A 8 13.41 19.39 -14.44
C ARG A 8 14.27 19.73 -13.22
N GLY A 9 15.41 19.07 -13.05
CA GLY A 9 16.37 19.34 -11.96
C GLY A 9 16.06 18.61 -10.65
N VAL A 10 15.24 17.55 -10.67
CA VAL A 10 15.14 16.65 -9.51
C VAL A 10 16.43 15.84 -9.44
N GLU A 11 17.19 16.05 -8.37
CA GLU A 11 18.49 15.40 -8.17
C GLU A 11 18.37 14.06 -7.46
N ASP A 12 17.41 13.95 -6.53
CA ASP A 12 17.26 12.75 -5.70
C ASP A 12 15.82 12.53 -5.23
N ILE A 13 15.47 11.27 -5.01
CA ILE A 13 14.22 10.81 -4.43
C ILE A 13 14.55 9.78 -3.35
N LEU A 14 14.30 10.12 -2.08
CA LEU A 14 14.55 9.19 -0.97
C LEU A 14 13.51 8.07 -0.90
N ILE A 15 12.23 8.40 -1.15
CA ILE A 15 11.11 7.46 -1.06
C ILE A 15 10.16 7.69 -2.23
N ALA A 16 9.84 6.63 -2.97
CA ALA A 16 8.82 6.65 -4.00
C ALA A 16 7.68 5.68 -3.66
N LEU A 17 6.44 6.20 -3.68
CA LEU A 17 5.23 5.43 -3.43
C LEU A 17 4.66 4.96 -4.78
N VAL A 18 4.54 3.65 -4.94
CA VAL A 18 4.02 3.01 -6.17
C VAL A 18 2.78 2.18 -5.87
N ASP A 19 1.96 1.99 -6.89
CA ASP A 19 0.65 1.35 -6.76
C ASP A 19 0.59 -0.01 -7.47
N GLY A 20 1.48 -0.93 -7.10
CA GLY A 20 1.49 -2.31 -7.61
C GLY A 20 1.68 -2.47 -9.13
N LEU A 21 1.95 -1.38 -9.86
CA LEU A 21 2.20 -1.40 -11.30
C LEU A 21 3.60 -1.96 -11.57
N ASN A 22 3.67 -3.06 -12.32
CA ASN A 22 4.90 -3.83 -12.52
C ASN A 22 6.07 -3.02 -13.12
N ASP A 23 5.79 -2.08 -14.03
CA ASP A 23 6.85 -1.39 -14.78
C ASP A 23 7.41 -0.13 -14.07
N PHE A 24 6.74 0.32 -13.01
CA PHE A 24 7.11 1.56 -12.30
C PHE A 24 8.34 1.39 -11.39
N PRO A 25 8.45 0.32 -10.59
CA PRO A 25 9.66 0.01 -9.83
C PRO A 25 10.92 0.05 -10.69
N ASP A 26 10.91 -0.62 -11.83
CA ASP A 26 12.07 -0.70 -12.73
C ASP A 26 12.43 0.67 -13.30
N ALA A 27 11.44 1.45 -13.72
CA ALA A 27 11.65 2.79 -14.26
C ALA A 27 12.18 3.79 -13.20
N ILE A 28 11.76 3.66 -11.93
CA ILE A 28 12.26 4.48 -10.84
C ILE A 28 13.70 4.06 -10.50
N ASN A 29 13.96 2.77 -10.32
CA ASN A 29 15.30 2.25 -10.01
C ASN A 29 16.33 2.60 -11.09
N ALA A 30 15.91 2.67 -12.36
CA ALA A 30 16.78 3.07 -13.46
C ALA A 30 17.20 4.55 -13.41
N ALA A 31 16.38 5.42 -12.84
CA ALA A 31 16.62 6.88 -12.80
C ALA A 31 17.09 7.38 -11.42
N PHE A 32 16.63 6.75 -10.34
CA PHE A 32 16.87 7.07 -8.94
C PHE A 32 17.16 5.76 -8.19
N PRO A 33 18.36 5.17 -8.35
CA PRO A 33 18.68 3.84 -7.82
C PRO A 33 18.70 3.76 -6.29
N GLU A 34 18.92 4.89 -5.62
CA GLU A 34 18.92 4.97 -4.14
C GLU A 34 17.52 5.17 -3.56
N ALA A 35 16.48 5.31 -4.40
CA ALA A 35 15.12 5.53 -3.93
C ALA A 35 14.54 4.28 -3.27
N THR A 36 14.04 4.43 -2.05
CA THR A 36 13.27 3.36 -1.40
C THR A 36 11.87 3.29 -2.00
N LEU A 37 11.55 2.15 -2.63
CA LEU A 37 10.22 1.88 -3.15
C LEU A 37 9.30 1.35 -2.04
N GLN A 38 8.13 1.96 -1.92
CA GLN A 38 7.10 1.50 -0.98
C GLN A 38 5.73 1.44 -1.67
N ILE A 39 4.86 0.56 -1.17
CA ILE A 39 3.47 0.49 -1.63
C ILE A 39 2.70 1.70 -1.11
N TYR A 40 1.90 2.31 -1.98
CA TYR A 40 1.05 3.44 -1.59
C TYR A 40 -0.17 2.98 -0.78
N ILE A 41 0.01 2.87 0.55
CA ILE A 41 -1.01 2.34 1.48
C ILE A 41 -2.37 3.04 1.39
N VAL A 42 -2.40 4.35 1.11
CA VAL A 42 -3.65 5.11 0.96
C VAL A 42 -4.45 4.61 -0.24
N HIS A 43 -3.78 4.31 -1.35
CA HIS A 43 -4.46 3.74 -2.50
C HIS A 43 -4.87 2.30 -2.25
N PHE A 44 -4.02 1.48 -1.62
CA PHE A 44 -4.38 0.12 -1.21
C PHE A 44 -5.65 0.08 -0.34
N VAL A 45 -5.74 0.93 0.69
CA VAL A 45 -6.93 1.00 1.56
C VAL A 45 -8.16 1.43 0.75
N ARG A 46 -8.04 2.48 -0.09
CA ARG A 46 -9.16 2.93 -0.94
C ARG A 46 -9.63 1.84 -1.89
N HIS A 47 -8.70 1.13 -2.51
CA HIS A 47 -8.99 0.01 -3.41
C HIS A 47 -9.72 -1.11 -2.66
N SER A 48 -9.22 -1.50 -1.49
CA SER A 48 -9.83 -2.53 -0.64
C SER A 48 -11.28 -2.18 -0.25
N LEU A 49 -11.54 -0.92 0.11
CA LEU A 49 -12.88 -0.46 0.50
C LEU A 49 -13.90 -0.46 -0.66
N ASN A 50 -13.45 -0.52 -1.92
CA ASN A 50 -14.35 -0.63 -3.06
C ASN A 50 -15.06 -2.00 -3.12
N PHE A 51 -14.43 -3.06 -2.61
CA PHE A 51 -15.03 -4.39 -2.50
C PHE A 51 -15.98 -4.50 -1.30
N CYS A 52 -15.97 -3.52 -0.40
CA CYS A 52 -16.77 -3.53 0.82
C CYS A 52 -18.11 -2.83 0.63
N GLY A 53 -19.17 -3.43 1.17
CA GLY A 53 -20.47 -2.79 1.28
C GLY A 53 -20.40 -1.53 2.14
N TRP A 54 -21.16 -0.49 1.77
CA TRP A 54 -21.12 0.84 2.41
C TRP A 54 -21.13 0.80 3.96
N LYS A 55 -22.01 -0.03 4.53
CA LYS A 55 -22.16 -0.18 6.00
C LYS A 55 -20.89 -0.69 6.70
N ASN A 56 -20.06 -1.48 6.01
CA ASN A 56 -18.86 -2.09 6.59
C ASN A 56 -17.59 -1.28 6.32
N ARG A 57 -17.59 -0.36 5.35
CA ARG A 57 -16.38 0.40 4.96
C ARG A 57 -15.67 1.06 6.14
N LYS A 58 -16.43 1.65 7.07
CA LYS A 58 -15.85 2.31 8.26
C LYS A 58 -15.13 1.30 9.18
N ASN A 59 -15.71 0.12 9.37
CA ASN A 59 -15.14 -0.91 10.24
C ASN A 59 -13.93 -1.57 9.57
N VAL A 60 -14.05 -1.93 8.29
CA VAL A 60 -12.93 -2.47 7.49
C VAL A 60 -11.76 -1.49 7.48
N ALA A 61 -12.00 -0.18 7.26
CA ALA A 61 -10.94 0.83 7.27
C ALA A 61 -10.27 0.96 8.65
N ARG A 62 -11.04 0.87 9.74
CA ARG A 62 -10.52 0.87 11.12
C ARG A 62 -9.61 -0.32 11.35
N ASP A 63 -9.99 -1.50 10.86
CA ASP A 63 -9.24 -2.72 11.11
C ASP A 63 -7.99 -2.82 10.21
N LEU A 64 -8.07 -2.44 8.93
CA LEU A 64 -6.90 -2.23 8.07
C LEU A 64 -5.89 -1.25 8.67
N LYS A 65 -6.38 -0.20 9.35
CA LYS A 65 -5.53 0.78 10.04
C LYS A 65 -4.69 0.17 11.14
N ARG A 66 -5.13 -0.91 11.78
CA ARG A 66 -4.34 -1.59 12.82
C ARG A 66 -3.11 -2.28 12.23
N VAL A 67 -3.19 -2.75 10.98
CA VAL A 67 -2.08 -3.41 10.30
C VAL A 67 -0.94 -2.43 10.06
N TYR A 68 -1.19 -1.32 9.34
CA TYR A 68 -0.13 -0.37 8.99
C TYR A 68 0.26 0.60 10.13
N GLN A 69 -0.42 0.56 11.28
CA GLN A 69 -0.03 1.29 12.49
C GLN A 69 0.59 0.40 13.57
N ALA A 70 0.82 -0.88 13.27
CA ALA A 70 1.55 -1.76 14.16
C ALA A 70 2.95 -1.21 14.47
N ILE A 71 3.44 -1.53 15.67
CA ILE A 71 4.74 -1.03 16.17
C ILE A 71 5.93 -1.73 15.52
N ASP A 72 5.71 -2.95 15.01
CA ASP A 72 6.68 -3.82 14.37
C ASP A 72 5.97 -4.80 13.43
N ASP A 73 6.75 -5.61 12.73
CA ASP A 73 6.31 -6.62 11.78
C ASP A 73 5.48 -7.73 12.45
N VAL A 74 5.91 -8.20 13.62
CA VAL A 74 5.19 -9.24 14.38
C VAL A 74 3.77 -8.78 14.77
N ALA A 75 3.63 -7.54 15.24
CA ALA A 75 2.34 -6.95 15.55
C ALA A 75 1.50 -6.71 14.28
N ALA A 76 2.14 -6.37 13.15
CA ALA A 76 1.46 -6.19 11.87
C ALA A 76 0.87 -7.52 11.35
N ASP A 77 1.66 -8.60 11.39
CA ASP A 77 1.23 -9.94 10.98
C ASP A 77 0.07 -10.44 11.83
N LYS A 78 0.14 -10.22 13.15
CA LYS A 78 -0.97 -10.53 14.03
C LYS A 78 -2.23 -9.71 13.68
N ALA A 79 -2.09 -8.41 13.45
CA ALA A 79 -3.21 -7.56 13.09
C ALA A 79 -3.81 -7.95 11.73
N LEU A 80 -2.98 -8.42 10.79
CA LEU A 80 -3.42 -8.93 9.49
C LEU A 80 -4.21 -10.24 9.64
N ALA A 81 -3.72 -11.18 10.44
CA ALA A 81 -4.44 -12.43 10.73
C ALA A 81 -5.80 -12.16 11.42
N ASP A 82 -5.83 -11.23 12.40
CA ASP A 82 -7.07 -10.80 13.07
C ASP A 82 -8.05 -10.15 12.06
N PHE A 83 -7.53 -9.41 11.07
CA PHE A 83 -8.32 -8.80 10.01
C PHE A 83 -8.93 -9.84 9.06
N GLU A 84 -8.15 -10.83 8.64
CA GLU A 84 -8.59 -11.93 7.76
C GLU A 84 -9.66 -12.81 8.43
N ALA A 85 -9.49 -13.12 9.71
CA ALA A 85 -10.46 -13.89 10.47
C ALA A 85 -11.83 -13.19 10.52
N GLU A 86 -11.85 -11.86 10.65
CA GLU A 86 -13.08 -11.06 10.71
C GLU A 86 -13.71 -10.83 9.32
N TRP A 87 -12.89 -10.49 8.32
CA TRP A 87 -13.37 -9.97 7.04
C TRP A 87 -13.16 -10.91 5.85
N GLY A 88 -12.21 -11.85 5.91
CA GLY A 88 -11.76 -12.62 4.76
C GLY A 88 -12.83 -13.55 4.17
N GLN A 89 -13.69 -14.12 5.01
CA GLN A 89 -14.84 -14.91 4.52
C GLN A 89 -15.86 -14.04 3.78
N LYS A 90 -16.09 -12.82 4.26
CA LYS A 90 -17.12 -11.91 3.72
C LYS A 90 -16.63 -11.15 2.48
N TYR A 91 -15.35 -10.82 2.47
CA TYR A 91 -14.70 -10.06 1.41
C TYR A 91 -13.39 -10.75 0.99
N PRO A 92 -13.45 -11.85 0.22
CA PRO A 92 -12.26 -12.59 -0.20
C PRO A 92 -11.26 -11.75 -1.00
N SER A 93 -11.72 -10.71 -1.71
CA SER A 93 -10.87 -9.81 -2.49
C SER A 93 -9.95 -8.90 -1.67
N ILE A 94 -10.10 -8.88 -0.34
CA ILE A 94 -9.27 -8.08 0.57
C ILE A 94 -8.62 -8.92 1.67
N ALA A 95 -8.74 -10.25 1.61
CA ALA A 95 -7.92 -11.15 2.41
C ALA A 95 -6.54 -11.31 1.74
N ALA A 96 -5.47 -11.56 2.52
CA ALA A 96 -4.17 -11.89 1.94
C ALA A 96 -4.13 -13.33 1.38
#